data_AF-A0A960JF77-F1
#
_entry.id   AF-A0A960JF77-F1
#
_cell.length_a   1.000
_cell.length_b   1.000
_cell.length_c   1.000
_cell.angle_alpha   90.00
_cell.angle_beta   90.00
_cell.angle_gamma   90.00
#
_symmetry.space_group_name_H-M   'P 1'
#
loop_
_entity.id
_entity.type
_entity.pdbx_description
1 polymer ?
#
loop_
_entity_poly.entity_id
_entity_poly.type
_entity_poly.pdbx_seq_one_letter_code
_entity_poly.pdbx_strand_id
1 'polypeptide(L)'
;MKIDTRIAPLITILVFCVAGYFILQLFFNLFFTFDGVALSIKQASITRLVGYILYGLLGIYSLLIVVRIVLSWVTSFGNPVLRFLLKITDPILEPFRRLIPPLGMFDISPIVVLFLLNFLQMAVAGVLLSQ
;
A
#
# COMPACT_ATOMS: atom_id res chain seq x y z
N MET A 1 -21.14 -14.03 12.23
CA MET A 1 -21.45 -14.40 10.83
C MET A 1 -20.88 -15.80 10.58
N LYS A 2 -21.71 -16.84 10.46
CA LYS A 2 -21.22 -18.16 10.03
C LYS A 2 -20.93 -18.06 8.53
N ILE A 3 -19.67 -18.08 8.14
CA ILE A 3 -19.28 -18.13 6.72
C ILE A 3 -19.72 -19.49 6.18
N ASP A 4 -20.48 -19.52 5.08
CA ASP A 4 -20.83 -20.77 4.41
C ASP A 4 -19.54 -21.45 3.96
N THR A 5 -19.33 -22.70 4.38
CA THR A 5 -18.13 -23.48 4.05
C THR A 5 -17.95 -23.67 2.54
N ARG A 6 -19.02 -23.51 1.75
CA ARG A 6 -18.96 -23.49 0.28
C ARG A 6 -18.28 -22.24 -0.29
N ILE A 7 -18.31 -21.13 0.44
CA ILE A 7 -17.72 -19.84 0.03
C ILE A 7 -16.30 -19.68 0.56
N ALA A 8 -15.93 -20.40 1.62
CA ALA A 8 -14.58 -20.40 2.20
C ALA A 8 -13.44 -20.50 1.17
N PRO A 9 -13.43 -21.46 0.21
CA PRO A 9 -12.36 -21.54 -0.78
C PRO A 9 -12.26 -20.30 -1.68
N LEU A 10 -13.40 -19.69 -2.03
CA LEU A 10 -13.43 -18.48 -2.85
C LEU A 10 -12.84 -17.27 -2.10
N ILE A 11 -13.16 -17.13 -0.80
CA ILE A 11 -12.59 -16.07 0.05
C ILE A 11 -11.09 -16.24 0.17
N THR A 12 -10.61 -17.46 0.38
CA THR A 12 -9.17 -17.74 0.46
C THR A 12 -8.47 -17.36 -0.83
N ILE A 13 -8.98 -17.81 -1.99
CA ILE A 13 -8.43 -17.46 -3.30
C ILE A 13 -8.40 -15.93 -3.49
N LEU A 14 -9.50 -15.24 -3.17
CA LEU A 14 -9.60 -13.79 -3.28
C LEU A 14 -8.52 -13.08 -2.44
N VAL A 15 -8.34 -13.48 -1.18
CA VAL A 15 -7.34 -12.89 -0.29
C VAL A 15 -5.92 -13.09 -0.84
N PHE A 16 -5.61 -14.30 -1.33
CA PHE A 16 -4.31 -14.57 -1.96
C PHE A 16 -4.09 -13.77 -3.24
N CYS A 17 -5.11 -13.63 -4.09
CA CYS A 17 -5.04 -12.83 -5.30
C CYS A 17 -4.83 -11.34 -4.98
N VAL A 18 -5.55 -10.79 -4.00
CA VAL A 18 -5.42 -9.39 -3.57
C VAL A 18 -4.03 -9.15 -2.97
N ALA A 19 -3.58 -10.02 -2.07
CA ALA A 19 -2.24 -9.91 -1.49
C ALA A 19 -1.15 -10.02 -2.57
N GLY A 20 -1.26 -10.99 -3.48
CA GLY A 20 -0.34 -11.17 -4.60
C GLY A 20 -0.30 -9.95 -5.52
N TYR A 21 -1.46 -9.36 -5.83
CA TYR A 21 -1.56 -8.12 -6.60
C TYR A 21 -0.77 -6.98 -5.94
N PHE A 22 -0.99 -6.71 -4.65
CA PHE A 22 -0.29 -5.63 -3.95
C PHE A 22 1.22 -5.90 -3.83
N ILE A 23 1.64 -7.14 -3.62
CA ILE A 23 3.06 -7.51 -3.56
C ILE A 23 3.74 -7.27 -4.92
N LEU A 24 3.13 -7.76 -6.01
CA LEU A 24 3.66 -7.54 -7.35
C LEU A 24 3.69 -6.05 -7.68
N GLN A 25 2.63 -5.32 -7.34
CA GLN A 25 2.54 -3.89 -7.56
C GLN A 25 3.64 -3.11 -6.81
N LEU A 26 3.96 -3.48 -5.57
CA LEU A 26 5.07 -2.88 -4.82
C LEU A 26 6.41 -3.11 -5.52
N PHE A 27 6.64 -4.32 -6.03
CA PHE A 27 7.82 -4.63 -6.82
C PHE A 27 7.88 -3.73 -8.06
N PHE A 28 6.83 -3.69 -8.88
CA PHE A 28 6.78 -2.84 -10.07
C PHE A 28 6.96 -1.35 -9.76
N ASN A 29 6.38 -0.87 -8.65
CA ASN A 29 6.51 0.51 -8.21
C ASN A 29 7.97 0.89 -7.92
N LEU A 30 8.78 -0.03 -7.36
CA LEU A 30 10.19 0.20 -7.11
C LEU A 30 10.98 0.36 -8.41
N PHE A 31 10.80 -0.55 -9.38
CA PHE A 31 11.47 -0.45 -10.69
C PHE A 31 11.05 0.80 -11.43
N PHE A 32 9.74 1.05 -11.53
CA PHE A 32 9.21 2.22 -12.22
C PHE A 32 9.73 3.53 -11.63
N THR A 33 9.80 3.63 -10.30
CA THR A 33 10.36 4.79 -9.61
C THR A 33 11.84 4.94 -9.90
N PHE A 34 12.62 3.86 -9.78
CA PHE A 34 14.06 3.90 -9.99
C PHE A 34 14.43 4.29 -11.42
N ASP A 35 13.82 3.61 -12.41
CA ASP A 35 14.03 3.90 -13.82
C ASP A 35 13.57 5.32 -14.16
N GLY A 36 12.44 5.74 -13.61
CA GLY A 36 11.89 7.08 -13.78
C GLY A 36 12.80 8.19 -13.25
N VAL A 37 13.34 8.03 -12.04
CA VAL A 37 14.31 8.97 -11.45
C VAL A 37 15.57 9.03 -12.32
N ALA A 38 16.12 7.88 -12.70
CA ALA A 38 17.32 7.81 -13.54
C ALA A 38 17.13 8.51 -14.90
N LEU A 39 15.98 8.29 -15.56
CA LEU A 39 15.64 8.95 -16.82
C LEU A 39 15.42 10.45 -16.65
N SER A 40 14.78 10.88 -15.56
CA SER A 40 14.53 12.29 -15.27
C SER A 40 15.83 13.08 -15.08
N ILE A 41 16.83 12.47 -14.44
CA ILE A 41 18.18 13.05 -14.30
C ILE A 41 18.85 13.16 -15.67
N LYS A 42 18.79 12.10 -16.50
CA LYS A 42 19.38 12.11 -17.85
C LYS A 42 18.77 13.16 -18.76
N GLN A 43 17.47 13.39 -18.62
CA GLN A 43 16.72 14.38 -19.41
C GLN A 43 16.76 15.78 -18.78
N ALA A 44 17.42 15.95 -17.63
CA ALA A 44 17.44 17.18 -16.84
C ALA A 44 16.03 17.78 -16.57
N SER A 45 15.01 16.92 -16.46
CA SER A 45 13.62 17.34 -16.25
C SER A 45 13.28 17.34 -14.77
N ILE A 46 13.23 18.54 -14.18
CA ILE A 46 12.95 18.74 -12.75
C ILE A 46 11.52 18.29 -12.41
N THR A 47 10.54 18.60 -13.26
CA THR A 47 9.13 18.25 -13.04
C THR A 47 8.95 16.73 -12.93
N ARG A 48 9.57 15.97 -13.85
CA ARG A 48 9.50 14.51 -13.85
C ARG A 48 10.24 13.93 -12.66
N LEU A 49 11.40 14.49 -12.31
CA LEU A 49 12.16 14.06 -11.13
C LEU A 49 11.34 14.19 -9.84
N VAL A 50 10.71 15.35 -9.64
CA VAL A 50 9.82 15.58 -8.50
C VAL A 50 8.63 14.61 -8.54
N GLY A 51 8.03 14.41 -9.71
CA GLY A 51 6.93 13.46 -9.91
C GLY A 51 7.29 12.04 -9.49
N TYR A 52 8.45 11.52 -9.91
CA TYR A 52 8.89 10.18 -9.53
C TYR A 52 9.27 10.07 -8.06
N ILE A 53 9.84 11.12 -7.45
CA ILE A 53 10.11 11.14 -6.01
C ILE A 53 8.79 11.06 -5.23
N LEU A 54 7.79 11.87 -5.57
CA LEU A 54 6.47 11.83 -4.94
C LEU A 54 5.78 10.47 -5.14
N TYR A 55 5.82 9.93 -6.36
CA TYR A 55 5.30 8.59 -6.68
C TYR A 55 5.95 7.51 -5.80
N GLY A 56 7.28 7.56 -5.68
CA GLY A 56 8.08 6.65 -4.87
C GLY A 56 7.76 6.74 -3.38
N LEU A 57 7.57 7.95 -2.83
CA LEU A 57 7.20 8.15 -1.43
C LEU A 57 5.84 7.51 -1.10
N LEU A 58 4.85 7.64 -1.99
CA LEU A 58 3.56 6.96 -1.86
C LEU A 58 3.72 5.43 -1.92
N GLY A 59 4.63 4.94 -2.77
CA GLY A 59 4.97 3.52 -2.88
C GLY A 59 5.63 2.97 -1.61
N ILE A 60 6.55 3.74 -1.02
CA ILE A 60 7.18 3.42 0.26
C ILE A 60 6.14 3.37 1.38
N TYR A 61 5.21 4.33 1.43
CA TYR A 61 4.16 4.30 2.44
C TYR A 61 3.23 3.07 2.28
N SER A 62 2.92 2.70 1.04
CA SER A 62 2.20 1.46 0.73
C SER A 62 2.97 0.22 1.20
N LEU A 63 4.29 0.19 1.00
CA LEU A 63 5.17 -0.87 1.50
C LEU A 63 5.11 -0.96 3.03
N LEU A 64 5.15 0.16 3.75
CA LEU A 64 5.03 0.17 5.22
C LEU A 64 3.71 -0.45 5.70
N ILE A 65 2.60 -0.17 5.01
CA ILE A 65 1.29 -0.77 5.33
C ILE A 65 1.31 -2.28 5.07
N VAL A 66 1.86 -2.73 3.93
CA VAL A 66 1.95 -4.17 3.62
C VAL A 66 2.85 -4.90 4.63
N VAL A 67 4.02 -4.34 4.96
CA VAL A 67 4.93 -4.89 5.98
C VAL A 67 4.25 -4.94 7.35
N ARG A 68 3.46 -3.91 7.71
CA ARG A 68 2.66 -3.91 8.93
C ARG A 68 1.68 -5.08 8.97
N ILE A 69 0.92 -5.30 7.89
CA ILE A 69 -0.05 -6.40 7.81
C ILE A 69 0.67 -7.73 8.02
N VAL A 70 1.76 -7.96 7.29
CA VAL A 70 2.55 -9.20 7.41
C VAL A 70 3.11 -9.37 8.83
N LEU A 71 3.75 -8.34 9.40
CA LEU A 71 4.32 -8.42 10.74
C LEU A 71 3.26 -8.58 11.84
N SER A 72 2.03 -8.10 11.63
CA SER A 72 0.94 -8.28 12.58
C SER A 72 0.48 -9.74 12.71
N TRP A 73 0.74 -10.58 11.69
CA TRP A 73 0.43 -12.02 11.73
C TRP A 73 1.61 -12.86 12.21
N VAL A 74 2.83 -12.40 11.95
CA VAL A 74 4.06 -13.16 12.24
C VAL A 74 4.61 -12.83 13.64
N THR A 75 4.33 -11.65 14.18
CA THR A 75 4.96 -11.16 15.43
C THR A 75 3.93 -10.68 16.45
N SER A 76 4.33 -10.64 17.72
CA SER A 76 3.50 -10.10 18.80
C SER A 76 3.66 -8.56 18.93
N PHE A 77 2.70 -7.91 19.59
CA PHE A 77 2.69 -6.47 19.84
C PHE A 77 3.94 -5.93 20.60
N GLY A 78 4.74 -6.81 21.20
CA GLY A 78 6.02 -6.50 21.82
C GLY A 78 7.15 -6.20 20.82
N ASN A 79 6.97 -6.46 19.53
CA ASN A 79 7.98 -6.21 18.52
C ASN A 79 8.19 -4.70 18.25
N PRO A 80 9.42 -4.16 18.36
CA PRO A 80 9.67 -2.73 18.19
C PRO A 80 9.42 -2.24 16.75
N VAL A 81 9.67 -3.08 15.75
CA VAL A 81 9.41 -2.76 14.33
C VAL A 81 7.91 -2.65 14.08
N LEU A 82 7.12 -3.59 14.61
CA LEU A 82 5.67 -3.53 14.51
C LEU A 82 5.13 -2.25 15.19
N ARG A 83 5.60 -1.91 16.41
CA ARG A 83 5.19 -0.66 17.09
C ARG A 83 5.53 0.59 16.29
N PHE A 84 6.70 0.62 15.67
CA PHE A 84 7.10 1.72 14.81
C PHE A 84 6.15 1.86 13.60
N LEU A 85 5.84 0.74 12.94
CA LEU A 85 4.90 0.73 11.82
C LEU A 85 3.50 1.16 12.23
N LEU A 86 2.99 0.67 13.37
CA LEU A 86 1.72 1.12 13.95
C LEU A 86 1.73 2.65 14.12
N LYS A 87 2.75 3.21 14.78
CA LYS A 87 2.87 4.65 15.03
C LYS A 87 2.86 5.50 13.75
N ILE A 88 3.48 5.03 12.67
CA ILE A 88 3.55 5.77 11.39
C ILE A 88 2.28 5.63 10.56
N THR A 89 1.65 4.45 10.60
CA THR A 89 0.52 4.14 9.71
C THR A 89 -0.84 4.37 10.36
N ASP A 90 -0.95 4.33 11.70
CA ASP A 90 -2.20 4.56 12.43
C ASP A 90 -2.81 5.95 12.23
N PRO A 91 -2.07 7.07 12.18
CA PRO A 91 -2.67 8.39 11.96
C PRO A 91 -3.48 8.48 10.67
N ILE A 92 -3.07 7.73 9.64
CA ILE A 92 -3.80 7.65 8.37
C ILE A 92 -4.87 6.56 8.42
N LEU A 93 -4.63 5.41 9.07
CA LEU A 93 -5.58 4.29 9.11
C LEU A 93 -6.75 4.52 10.07
N GLU A 94 -6.55 5.24 11.17
CA GLU A 94 -7.55 5.44 12.22
C GLU A 94 -8.81 6.20 11.73
N PRO A 95 -8.71 7.26 10.91
CA PRO A 95 -9.89 7.85 10.27
C PRO A 95 -10.71 6.83 9.45
N PHE A 96 -10.05 5.95 8.70
CA PHE A 96 -10.73 4.92 7.89
C PHE A 96 -11.35 3.83 8.77
N ARG A 97 -10.72 3.47 9.89
CA ARG A 97 -11.31 2.57 10.89
C ARG A 97 -12.60 3.11 11.51
N ARG A 98 -12.70 4.43 11.64
CA ARG A 98 -13.90 5.10 12.17
C ARG A 98 -15.03 5.15 11.13
N LEU A 99 -14.67 5.23 9.84
CA LEU A 99 -15.63 5.27 8.74
C LEU A 99 -16.13 3.89 8.32
N ILE A 100 -15.26 2.87 8.39
CA ILE A 100 -15.55 1.53 7.91
C ILE A 100 -15.84 0.64 9.13
N PRO A 101 -17.08 0.14 9.30
CA PRO A 101 -17.36 -0.80 10.38
C PRO A 101 -16.49 -2.06 10.22
N PRO A 102 -15.86 -2.56 11.31
CA PRO A 102 -14.97 -3.71 11.23
C PRO A 102 -15.72 -4.96 10.75
N LEU A 103 -15.15 -5.69 9.78
CA LEU A 103 -15.70 -6.98 9.34
C LEU A 103 -15.18 -8.09 10.25
N GLY A 104 -15.88 -8.28 11.37
CA GLY A 104 -15.50 -9.26 12.38
C GLY A 104 -14.22 -8.86 13.10
N MET A 105 -13.19 -9.73 13.06
CA MET A 105 -11.89 -9.47 13.67
C MET A 105 -10.86 -8.83 12.71
N PHE A 106 -11.21 -8.67 11.43
CA PHE A 106 -10.27 -8.19 10.43
C PHE A 106 -10.44 -6.68 10.19
N ASP A 107 -9.32 -5.95 10.29
CA ASP A 107 -9.24 -4.55 9.91
C ASP A 107 -9.04 -4.43 8.39
N ILE A 108 -10.05 -3.88 7.70
CA ILE A 108 -10.04 -3.68 6.25
C ILE A 108 -9.50 -2.30 5.86
N SER A 109 -9.35 -1.41 6.83
CA SER A 109 -8.82 -0.05 6.62
C SER A 109 -7.48 -0.04 5.87
N PRO A 110 -6.53 -0.96 6.13
CA PRO A 110 -5.29 -1.06 5.36
C PRO A 110 -5.51 -1.25 3.86
N ILE A 111 -6.46 -2.11 3.47
CA ILE A 111 -6.76 -2.38 2.06
C ILE A 111 -7.32 -1.11 1.41
N VAL A 112 -8.24 -0.41 2.08
CA VAL A 112 -8.83 0.83 1.56
C VAL A 112 -7.78 1.93 1.40
N VAL A 113 -6.89 2.08 2.37
CA VAL A 113 -5.80 3.05 2.29
C VAL A 113 -4.81 2.68 1.18
N LEU A 114 -4.51 1.39 0.95
CA LEU A 114 -3.68 0.97 -0.19
C LEU A 114 -4.31 1.35 -1.53
N PHE A 115 -5.63 1.16 -1.70
CA PHE A 115 -6.31 1.63 -2.90
C PHE A 115 -6.29 3.16 -3.05
N LEU A 116 -6.43 3.90 -1.96
CA LEU A 116 -6.30 5.36 -1.99
C LEU A 116 -4.90 5.80 -2.41
N LEU A 117 -3.85 5.15 -1.89
CA LEU A 117 -2.47 5.44 -2.27
C LEU A 117 -2.22 5.14 -3.75
N ASN A 118 -2.80 4.07 -4.29
CA ASN A 118 -2.75 3.77 -5.73
C ASN A 118 -3.41 4.88 -6.57
N PHE A 119 -4.57 5.36 -6.13
CA PHE A 119 -5.25 6.45 -6.81
C PHE A 119 -4.40 7.74 -6.79
N LEU A 120 -3.76 8.05 -5.66
CA LEU A 120 -2.83 9.19 -5.55
C LEU A 120 -1.60 9.01 -6.46
N GLN A 121 -1.04 7.80 -6.54
CA GLN A 121 0.05 7.50 -7.46
C GLN A 121 -0.35 7.72 -8.93
N MET A 122 -1.56 7.28 -9.31
CA MET A 122 -2.11 7.53 -10.65
C MET A 122 -2.31 9.02 -10.92
N ALA A 123 -2.80 9.78 -9.94
CA ALA A 123 -2.96 11.23 -10.07
C ALA A 123 -1.60 11.94 -10.24
N VAL A 124 -0.59 11.57 -9.44
CA VAL A 124 0.79 12.09 -9.57
C VAL A 124 1.35 11.78 -10.96
N ALA A 125 1.22 10.53 -11.41
CA ALA A 125 1.70 10.12 -12.73
C ALA A 125 0.98 10.88 -13.86
N GLY A 126 -0.34 11.02 -13.77
CA GLY A 126 -1.15 11.69 -14.78
C GLY A 126 -0.95 13.20 -14.86
N VAL A 127 -0.40 13.84 -13.82
CA VAL A 127 -0.18 15.30 -13.79
C VAL A 127 1.29 15.68 -14.01
N LEU A 128 2.21 14.97 -13.35
CA LEU A 128 3.63 15.34 -13.31
C LEU A 128 4.52 14.52 -14.26
N LEU A 129 4.08 13.33 -14.68
CA LEU A 129 4.86 12.43 -15.53
C LEU A 129 4.33 12.35 -16.97
N SER A 130 3.17 12.95 -17.25
CA SER A 130 2.53 12.99 -18.56
C SER A 130 3.04 14.11 -19.48
N GLN A 131 3.91 14.99 -18.95
CA GLN A 131 4.57 16.07 -19.69
C GLN A 131 5.97 15.65 -20.13
#